data_AF-A0A8S4N8Z1-F1
#
_entry.id   AF-A0A8S4N8Z1-F1
#
_cell.length_a   1.000
_cell.length_b   1.000
_cell.length_c   1.000
_cell.angle_alpha   90.00
_cell.angle_beta   90.00
_cell.angle_gamma   90.00
#
_symmetry.space_group_name_H-M   'P 1'
#
loop_
_entity.id
_entity.type
_entity.pdbx_description
1 polymer ?
#
loop_
_entity_poly.entity_id
_entity_poly.type
_entity_poly.pdbx_seq_one_letter_code
_entity_poly.pdbx_strand_id
1 'polypeptide(L)'
;MEIKTDREMMEDVKEQPDFERTTRCRKPCTAKYDTAKGYPPVANSRLYRDYLCPTMFRDMADYVYAWPYRHFDENINTPNVRKVLDCLPPIPILYSKGDPKIVKSFIKQLGHHLKPGYILLTGQTDYESPGNNTRSLDNFMILRWYGSNPDIAHPKFRPIPLGLNCYEHGEAMQRYNNKYGDNIKEKMQNNRKRMENGDIQKLAVVNFGFTHPTRQSVKTQLCTEKYPFVECQDKLWANNITGNKKLTLLYERLSKYPFWVAPRGNGLDTHRIWEALYVGSIPIVQRSLLDPLFKDLPVLLIDNYEDLTEKLLKETLIKFSDMDIDTKTLHRNYWWREIEKFRIEMLSKFNLVESNRSRCWAT
;
A
#
# COMPACT_ATOMS: atom_id res chain seq x y z
N MET A 1 -4.00 -12.02 34.73
CA MET A 1 -4.33 -13.38 34.27
C MET A 1 -3.42 -13.66 33.08
N GLU A 2 -2.80 -14.84 33.08
CA GLU A 2 -1.42 -15.08 32.67
C GLU A 2 -1.03 -14.80 31.20
N ILE A 3 0.21 -14.34 31.08
CA ILE A 3 0.98 -14.15 29.86
C ILE A 3 1.39 -15.54 29.36
N LYS A 4 0.95 -15.93 28.15
CA LYS A 4 1.48 -17.11 27.45
C LYS A 4 2.81 -16.76 26.77
N THR A 5 3.80 -17.62 27.00
CA THR A 5 5.21 -17.49 26.63
C THR A 5 5.49 -17.87 25.17
N ASP A 6 6.57 -17.29 24.62
CA ASP A 6 7.09 -17.36 23.24
C ASP A 6 7.55 -18.77 22.75
N ARG A 7 6.89 -19.86 23.14
CA ARG A 7 7.33 -21.23 22.78
C ARG A 7 6.32 -22.14 22.08
N GLU A 8 5.14 -21.63 21.72
CA GLU A 8 4.08 -22.41 21.04
C GLU A 8 3.71 -21.91 19.63
N MET A 9 4.56 -21.10 18.98
CA MET A 9 4.37 -20.61 17.60
C MET A 9 5.33 -21.24 16.57
N MET A 10 5.93 -22.38 16.90
CA MET A 10 6.81 -23.12 15.98
C MET A 10 6.53 -24.63 16.05
N GLU A 11 5.33 -25.05 15.68
CA GLU A 11 5.05 -26.46 15.35
C GLU A 11 3.71 -26.54 14.60
N ASP A 12 3.77 -26.39 13.28
CA ASP A 12 2.89 -27.06 12.30
C ASP A 12 3.29 -26.63 10.88
N VAL A 13 4.48 -27.09 10.45
CA VAL A 13 4.79 -27.24 9.02
C VAL A 13 4.78 -28.74 8.77
N LYS A 14 3.59 -29.30 8.50
CA LYS A 14 3.48 -30.69 8.06
C LYS A 14 4.03 -30.79 6.64
N GLU A 15 5.20 -31.41 6.49
CA GLU A 15 5.69 -31.91 5.21
C GLU A 15 4.76 -33.04 4.72
N GLN A 16 4.30 -32.94 3.47
CA GLN A 16 3.54 -33.98 2.75
C GLN A 16 4.08 -34.14 1.32
N PRO A 17 3.85 -35.31 0.68
CA PRO A 17 4.90 -36.09 0.02
C PRO A 17 5.27 -35.63 -1.40
N ASP A 18 6.45 -36.11 -1.81
CA ASP A 18 7.13 -35.84 -3.07
C ASP A 18 6.24 -35.94 -4.32
N PHE A 19 6.10 -34.80 -5.01
CA PHE A 19 5.58 -34.69 -6.37
C PHE A 19 6.73 -35.01 -7.34
N GLU A 20 6.84 -36.26 -7.79
CA GLU A 20 7.96 -36.73 -8.60
C GLU A 20 8.05 -36.12 -10.03
N ARG A 21 9.18 -35.44 -10.24
CA ARG A 21 10.14 -35.51 -11.37
C ARG A 21 9.75 -35.24 -12.84
N THR A 22 8.50 -35.01 -13.24
CA THR A 22 8.19 -34.47 -14.61
C THR A 22 7.38 -33.16 -14.59
N THR A 23 7.18 -32.62 -13.39
CA THR A 23 6.30 -31.50 -13.03
C THR A 23 7.04 -30.32 -12.39
N ARG A 24 8.38 -30.29 -12.43
CA ARG A 24 9.23 -29.44 -11.57
C ARG A 24 8.95 -27.92 -11.71
N CYS A 25 8.59 -27.45 -12.91
CA CYS A 25 8.21 -26.05 -13.15
C CYS A 25 6.70 -25.85 -13.39
N ARG A 26 5.85 -26.81 -12.99
CA ARG A 26 4.39 -26.70 -13.12
C ARG A 26 3.85 -25.72 -12.08
N LYS A 27 3.63 -24.50 -12.51
CA LYS A 27 3.15 -23.33 -11.74
C LYS A 27 1.71 -23.55 -11.22
N PRO A 28 1.47 -23.77 -9.91
CA PRO A 28 0.14 -23.82 -9.33
C PRO A 28 -0.39 -22.40 -9.28
N CYS A 29 -1.42 -22.15 -10.09
CA CYS A 29 -2.22 -20.95 -10.06
C CYS A 29 -3.56 -21.25 -9.40
N THR A 30 -4.04 -20.36 -8.54
CA THR A 30 -5.42 -20.42 -8.01
C THR A 30 -6.45 -19.98 -9.07
N ALA A 31 -6.02 -19.22 -10.09
CA ALA A 31 -6.89 -18.74 -11.15
C ALA A 31 -6.24 -18.80 -12.54
N LYS A 32 -7.07 -18.92 -13.59
CA LYS A 32 -6.60 -18.85 -14.98
C LYS A 32 -6.09 -17.43 -15.30
N TYR A 33 -4.91 -17.34 -15.91
CA TYR A 33 -4.36 -16.08 -16.45
C TYR A 33 -5.23 -15.59 -17.60
N ASP A 34 -5.68 -14.34 -17.53
CA ASP A 34 -6.33 -13.65 -18.65
C ASP A 34 -5.25 -12.90 -19.44
N THR A 35 -5.08 -13.21 -20.72
CA THR A 35 -4.02 -12.60 -21.57
C THR A 35 -4.19 -11.10 -21.78
N ALA A 36 -5.39 -10.56 -21.60
CA ALA A 36 -5.66 -9.13 -21.65
C ALA A 36 -5.59 -8.47 -20.25
N LYS A 37 -5.72 -9.24 -19.16
CA LYS A 37 -6.00 -8.68 -17.81
C LYS A 37 -5.11 -9.20 -16.67
N GLY A 38 -4.25 -10.17 -16.92
CA GLY A 38 -3.42 -10.82 -15.90
C GLY A 38 -4.18 -11.82 -15.01
N TYR A 39 -3.57 -12.19 -13.88
CA TYR A 39 -4.25 -12.96 -12.83
C TYR A 39 -5.29 -12.09 -12.09
N PRO A 40 -6.43 -12.66 -11.66
CA PRO A 40 -7.40 -11.92 -10.87
C PRO A 40 -6.75 -11.45 -9.57
N PRO A 41 -6.89 -10.16 -9.21
CA PRO A 41 -6.41 -9.71 -7.92
C PRO A 41 -7.26 -10.34 -6.82
N VAL A 42 -6.67 -10.54 -5.65
CA VAL A 42 -7.37 -10.98 -4.43
C VAL A 42 -8.55 -10.08 -4.05
N ALA A 43 -8.47 -8.82 -4.47
CA ALA A 43 -9.61 -7.93 -4.63
C ALA A 43 -10.59 -8.55 -5.67
N ASN A 44 -11.39 -9.51 -5.23
CA ASN A 44 -12.15 -10.47 -6.03
C ASN A 44 -13.35 -9.86 -6.80
N SER A 45 -13.24 -8.60 -7.25
CA SER A 45 -14.24 -8.00 -8.11
C SER A 45 -13.59 -7.26 -9.27
N ARG A 46 -14.18 -7.41 -10.46
CA ARG A 46 -13.87 -6.61 -11.64
C ARG A 46 -14.13 -5.11 -11.43
N LEU A 47 -14.75 -4.71 -10.32
CA LEU A 47 -15.30 -3.38 -10.11
C LEU A 47 -14.27 -2.34 -9.64
N TYR A 48 -13.11 -2.75 -9.08
CA TYR A 48 -12.16 -1.82 -8.46
C TYR A 48 -10.69 -2.16 -8.73
N ARG A 49 -10.40 -2.67 -9.94
CA ARG A 49 -9.05 -3.13 -10.36
C ARG A 49 -8.00 -2.03 -10.43
N ASP A 50 -8.43 -0.78 -10.54
CA ASP A 50 -7.54 0.35 -10.79
C ASP A 50 -7.14 1.10 -9.51
N TYR A 51 -7.77 0.81 -8.36
CA TYR A 51 -7.27 1.34 -7.09
C TYR A 51 -5.93 0.71 -6.74
N LEU A 52 -5.07 1.53 -6.17
CA LEU A 52 -3.87 1.10 -5.48
C LEU A 52 -4.25 0.26 -4.25
N CYS A 53 -3.89 -1.02 -4.25
CA CYS A 53 -4.16 -1.96 -3.15
C CYS A 53 -2.84 -2.60 -2.68
N PRO A 54 -2.64 -2.84 -1.38
CA PRO A 54 -1.42 -3.52 -0.89
C PRO A 54 -1.18 -4.88 -1.55
N THR A 55 -2.27 -5.64 -1.79
CA THR A 55 -2.28 -6.97 -2.45
C THR A 55 -1.72 -6.95 -3.86
N MET A 56 -1.81 -5.82 -4.56
CA MET A 56 -1.42 -5.80 -5.96
C MET A 56 0.08 -6.04 -6.15
N PHE A 57 0.95 -5.60 -5.22
CA PHE A 57 2.40 -5.76 -5.33
C PHE A 57 2.82 -7.23 -5.24
N ARG A 58 2.10 -8.01 -4.43
CA ARG A 58 2.24 -9.46 -4.39
C ARG A 58 1.85 -10.08 -5.74
N ASP A 59 0.75 -9.64 -6.34
CA ASP A 59 0.24 -10.16 -7.62
C ASP A 59 1.14 -9.80 -8.84
N MET A 60 2.15 -8.95 -8.62
CA MET A 60 3.16 -8.57 -9.61
C MET A 60 4.43 -9.45 -9.53
N ALA A 61 4.60 -10.22 -8.45
CA ALA A 61 5.79 -11.02 -8.24
C ALA A 61 5.77 -12.33 -9.05
N ASP A 62 6.96 -12.81 -9.41
CA ASP A 62 7.18 -14.13 -9.97
C ASP A 62 7.05 -15.23 -8.91
N TYR A 63 7.34 -14.89 -7.65
CA TYR A 63 7.20 -15.76 -6.49
C TYR A 63 6.85 -14.97 -5.22
N VAL A 64 6.04 -15.58 -4.36
CA VAL A 64 5.55 -15.01 -3.11
C VAL A 64 6.04 -15.85 -1.95
N TYR A 65 6.83 -15.24 -1.05
CA TYR A 65 7.32 -15.87 0.17
C TYR A 65 6.51 -15.42 1.38
N ALA A 66 5.97 -16.41 2.10
CA ALA A 66 5.06 -16.24 3.23
C ALA A 66 3.82 -15.42 2.84
N TRP A 67 2.73 -16.15 2.56
CA TRP A 67 1.47 -15.54 2.19
C TRP A 67 0.96 -14.62 3.31
N PRO A 68 0.45 -13.42 2.98
CA PRO A 68 -0.07 -12.55 4.01
C PRO A 68 -1.40 -13.07 4.62
N TYR A 69 -1.39 -13.13 5.95
CA TYR A 69 -2.49 -12.94 6.92
C TYR A 69 -3.85 -13.63 6.67
N ARG A 70 -4.30 -14.46 7.64
CA ARG A 70 -5.62 -15.15 7.66
C ARG A 70 -6.86 -14.24 7.58
N HIS A 71 -6.73 -12.94 7.88
CA HIS A 71 -7.82 -11.94 7.89
C HIS A 71 -8.49 -11.73 6.54
N PHE A 72 -7.85 -12.15 5.44
CA PHE A 72 -8.45 -12.09 4.11
C PHE A 72 -9.10 -13.43 3.70
N ASP A 73 -9.23 -14.39 4.62
CA ASP A 73 -9.71 -15.77 4.38
C ASP A 73 -8.95 -16.51 3.27
N GLU A 74 -7.70 -16.10 3.01
CA GLU A 74 -6.83 -16.73 2.03
C GLU A 74 -6.00 -17.84 2.66
N ASN A 75 -6.28 -19.09 2.30
CA ASN A 75 -5.43 -20.24 2.61
C ASN A 75 -4.64 -20.65 1.38
N ILE A 76 -3.35 -20.29 1.33
CA ILE A 76 -2.47 -20.63 0.19
C ILE A 76 -1.16 -21.24 0.69
N ASN A 77 -0.77 -22.35 0.06
CA ASN A 77 0.53 -22.97 0.25
C ASN A 77 1.43 -22.61 -0.93
N THR A 78 2.62 -22.09 -0.64
CA THR A 78 3.64 -21.79 -1.65
C THR A 78 4.77 -22.81 -1.51
N PRO A 79 5.32 -23.34 -2.62
CA PRO A 79 6.42 -24.30 -2.52
C PRO A 79 7.64 -23.62 -1.89
N ASN A 80 8.53 -24.41 -1.29
CA ASN A 80 9.81 -23.88 -0.84
C ASN A 80 10.55 -23.21 -2.01
N VAL A 81 11.06 -22.00 -1.80
CA VAL A 81 11.72 -21.21 -2.86
C VAL A 81 12.85 -21.99 -3.55
N ARG A 82 13.61 -22.82 -2.80
CA ARG A 82 14.69 -23.66 -3.35
C ARG A 82 14.21 -24.65 -4.41
N LYS A 83 12.96 -25.11 -4.33
CA LYS A 83 12.38 -26.06 -5.29
C LYS A 83 11.99 -25.39 -6.62
N VAL A 84 11.84 -24.06 -6.62
CA VAL A 84 11.40 -23.30 -7.80
C VAL A 84 12.46 -22.37 -8.38
N LEU A 85 13.66 -22.31 -7.81
CA LEU A 85 14.76 -21.44 -8.26
C LEU A 85 15.04 -21.57 -9.76
N ASP A 86 15.16 -22.80 -10.25
CA ASP A 86 15.44 -23.11 -11.66
C ASP A 86 14.30 -22.69 -12.61
N CYS A 87 13.12 -22.38 -12.06
CA CYS A 87 11.93 -22.01 -12.82
C CYS A 87 11.67 -20.49 -12.84
N LEU A 88 12.47 -19.71 -12.10
CA LEU A 88 12.35 -18.26 -12.04
C LEU A 88 12.96 -17.62 -13.30
N PRO A 89 12.42 -16.47 -13.76
CA PRO A 89 13.04 -15.72 -14.86
C PRO A 89 14.43 -15.19 -14.45
N PRO A 90 15.30 -14.82 -15.41
CA PRO A 90 16.69 -14.45 -15.14
C PRO A 90 16.88 -13.33 -14.10
N ILE A 91 15.95 -12.37 -14.04
CA ILE A 91 15.85 -11.38 -12.95
C ILE A 91 14.43 -11.46 -12.40
N PRO A 92 14.22 -12.22 -11.31
CA PRO A 92 12.90 -12.39 -10.74
C PRO A 92 12.51 -11.22 -9.85
N ILE A 93 11.21 -10.93 -9.84
CA ILE A 93 10.55 -10.09 -8.86
C ILE A 93 10.00 -11.00 -7.78
N LEU A 94 10.45 -10.80 -6.56
CA LEU A 94 10.10 -11.64 -5.42
C LEU A 94 9.34 -10.81 -4.40
N TYR A 95 8.23 -11.32 -3.90
CA TYR A 95 7.47 -10.68 -2.83
C TYR A 95 7.68 -11.40 -1.51
N SER A 96 7.78 -10.66 -0.42
CA SER A 96 7.67 -11.19 0.93
C SER A 96 6.75 -10.34 1.79
N LYS A 97 5.97 -10.96 2.69
CA LYS A 97 5.29 -10.21 3.76
C LYS A 97 6.31 -9.41 4.57
N GLY A 98 6.04 -8.13 4.81
CA GLY A 98 7.00 -7.16 5.37
C GLY A 98 7.47 -7.39 6.81
N ASP A 99 7.09 -8.48 7.48
CA ASP A 99 7.57 -8.76 8.83
C ASP A 99 9.11 -8.93 8.84
N PRO A 100 9.85 -8.18 9.69
CA PRO A 100 11.31 -8.19 9.63
C PRO A 100 11.94 -9.58 9.77
N LYS A 101 11.36 -10.46 10.61
CA LYS A 101 11.83 -11.85 10.79
C LYS A 101 11.59 -12.71 9.54
N ILE A 102 10.44 -12.53 8.88
CA ILE A 102 10.08 -13.25 7.65
C ILE A 102 11.01 -12.82 6.51
N VAL A 103 11.18 -11.51 6.32
CA VAL A 103 12.07 -10.94 5.31
C VAL A 103 13.50 -11.43 5.50
N LYS A 104 14.01 -11.41 6.74
CA LYS A 104 15.35 -11.94 7.07
C LYS A 104 15.51 -13.41 6.71
N SER A 105 14.52 -14.24 7.07
CA SER A 105 14.48 -15.66 6.73
C SER A 105 14.49 -15.85 5.21
N PHE A 106 13.68 -15.06 4.49
CA PHE A 106 13.58 -15.14 3.04
C PHE A 106 14.91 -14.86 2.35
N ILE A 107 15.55 -13.74 2.69
CA ILE A 107 16.84 -13.33 2.12
C ILE A 107 17.90 -14.40 2.41
N LYS A 108 17.90 -14.99 3.62
CA LYS A 108 18.81 -16.09 3.98
C LYS A 108 18.56 -17.36 3.14
N GLN A 109 17.30 -17.67 2.80
CA GLN A 109 16.96 -18.85 2.00
C GLN A 109 17.36 -18.71 0.52
N LEU A 110 17.31 -17.48 -0.02
CA LEU A 110 17.72 -17.18 -1.40
C LEU A 110 19.25 -17.27 -1.60
N GLY A 111 20.03 -16.95 -0.58
CA GLY A 111 21.50 -17.06 -0.62
C GLY A 111 22.13 -16.41 -1.86
N HIS A 112 23.18 -17.03 -2.40
CA HIS A 112 23.86 -16.62 -3.64
C HIS A 112 23.27 -17.27 -4.92
N HIS A 113 22.07 -17.84 -4.84
CA HIS A 113 21.54 -18.72 -5.88
C HIS A 113 20.90 -17.99 -7.08
N LEU A 114 20.46 -16.74 -6.91
CA LEU A 114 19.73 -15.98 -7.95
C LEU A 114 20.64 -15.01 -8.71
N LYS A 115 21.64 -15.50 -9.43
CA LYS A 115 22.52 -14.63 -10.23
C LYS A 115 21.80 -14.19 -11.51
N PRO A 116 21.93 -12.91 -11.95
CA PRO A 116 22.80 -11.87 -11.40
C PRO A 116 22.24 -11.12 -10.18
N GLY A 117 20.95 -11.29 -9.89
CA GLY A 117 20.27 -10.73 -8.74
C GLY A 117 18.76 -10.79 -8.90
N TYR A 118 18.04 -10.17 -7.96
CA TYR A 118 16.58 -10.12 -7.94
C TYR A 118 16.07 -8.75 -7.46
N ILE A 119 14.80 -8.49 -7.74
CA ILE A 119 14.04 -7.35 -7.22
C ILE A 119 13.19 -7.86 -6.06
N LEU A 120 13.28 -7.20 -4.91
CA LEU A 120 12.52 -7.56 -3.71
C LEU A 120 11.37 -6.58 -3.52
N LEU A 121 10.16 -7.09 -3.32
CA LEU A 121 8.97 -6.35 -2.89
C LEU A 121 8.61 -6.79 -1.47
N THR A 122 8.31 -5.84 -0.60
CA THR A 122 7.80 -6.12 0.75
C THR A 122 6.62 -5.23 1.10
N GLY A 123 5.57 -5.82 1.66
CA GLY A 123 4.40 -5.06 2.09
C GLY A 123 3.43 -5.87 2.94
N GLN A 124 2.20 -5.35 3.07
CA GLN A 124 1.12 -5.93 3.88
C GLN A 124 1.46 -6.12 5.36
N THR A 125 2.17 -5.15 5.90
CA THR A 125 2.43 -5.03 7.33
C THR A 125 2.47 -3.57 7.71
N ASP A 126 2.26 -3.31 8.98
CA ASP A 126 2.49 -2.00 9.57
C ASP A 126 3.97 -1.74 9.90
N TYR A 127 4.81 -2.79 9.84
CA TYR A 127 6.26 -2.67 10.05
C TYR A 127 6.93 -1.81 8.99
N GLU A 128 8.02 -1.20 9.40
CA GLU A 128 8.95 -0.51 8.54
C GLU A 128 9.66 -1.47 7.58
N SER A 129 9.96 -0.99 6.38
CA SER A 129 10.79 -1.69 5.40
C SER A 129 11.95 -0.79 4.97
N PRO A 130 13.21 -1.27 5.02
CA PRO A 130 13.66 -2.62 5.42
C PRO A 130 13.59 -2.95 6.92
N GLY A 131 13.35 -1.95 7.78
CA GLY A 131 13.34 -2.16 9.23
C GLY A 131 14.70 -2.66 9.73
N ASN A 132 14.70 -3.66 10.62
CA ASN A 132 15.92 -4.29 11.14
C ASN A 132 16.77 -5.03 10.08
N ASN A 133 16.40 -5.00 8.80
CA ASN A 133 17.13 -5.62 7.68
C ASN A 133 17.88 -4.62 6.78
N THR A 134 18.08 -3.37 7.21
CA THR A 134 18.80 -2.34 6.41
C THR A 134 20.14 -2.82 5.84
N ARG A 135 20.96 -3.56 6.62
CA ARG A 135 22.24 -4.13 6.16
C ARG A 135 22.10 -5.09 4.97
N SER A 136 20.93 -5.66 4.73
CA SER A 136 20.70 -6.51 3.56
C SER A 136 20.75 -5.72 2.25
N LEU A 137 20.58 -4.40 2.27
CA LEU A 137 20.74 -3.56 1.07
C LEU A 137 22.18 -3.58 0.51
N ASP A 138 23.19 -3.91 1.33
CA ASP A 138 24.57 -4.09 0.89
C ASP A 138 24.75 -5.36 0.05
N ASN A 139 23.81 -6.31 0.12
CA ASN A 139 23.83 -7.51 -0.70
C ASN A 139 23.73 -7.14 -2.19
N PHE A 140 24.76 -7.48 -2.96
CA PHE A 140 24.81 -7.21 -4.40
C PHE A 140 23.72 -7.93 -5.20
N MET A 141 23.15 -9.01 -4.65
CA MET A 141 22.06 -9.76 -5.26
C MET A 141 20.71 -9.03 -5.18
N ILE A 142 20.52 -8.13 -4.21
CA ILE A 142 19.34 -7.26 -4.18
C ILE A 142 19.63 -6.09 -5.12
N LEU A 143 19.05 -6.14 -6.32
CA LEU A 143 19.20 -5.10 -7.33
C LEU A 143 18.38 -3.86 -6.97
N ARG A 144 17.20 -4.10 -6.37
CA ARG A 144 16.24 -3.10 -5.93
C ARG A 144 15.32 -3.70 -4.88
N TRP A 145 15.00 -2.91 -3.87
CA TRP A 145 14.02 -3.23 -2.85
C TRP A 145 12.92 -2.17 -2.87
N TYR A 146 11.70 -2.60 -3.19
CA TYR A 146 10.49 -1.81 -3.03
C TYR A 146 9.77 -2.18 -1.73
N GLY A 147 9.56 -1.22 -0.83
CA GLY A 147 8.95 -1.49 0.48
C GLY A 147 7.97 -0.42 0.95
N SER A 148 6.89 -0.84 1.62
CA SER A 148 6.01 0.08 2.35
C SER A 148 6.63 0.56 3.66
N ASN A 149 6.19 1.70 4.20
CA ASN A 149 6.67 2.27 5.47
C ASN A 149 8.20 2.45 5.50
N PRO A 150 8.77 3.33 4.65
CA PRO A 150 10.21 3.54 4.55
C PRO A 150 10.81 4.07 5.85
N ASP A 151 11.91 3.47 6.32
CA ASP A 151 12.72 3.95 7.44
C ASP A 151 14.15 4.33 7.05
N ILE A 152 14.49 4.23 5.76
CA ILE A 152 15.80 4.58 5.23
C ILE A 152 15.72 5.25 3.85
N ALA A 153 16.60 6.21 3.60
CA ALA A 153 16.92 6.69 2.26
C ALA A 153 18.15 5.91 1.74
N HIS A 154 17.98 5.10 0.69
CA HIS A 154 19.07 4.28 0.15
C HIS A 154 18.96 4.12 -1.38
N PRO A 155 20.07 4.11 -2.15
CA PRO A 155 20.03 4.03 -3.62
C PRO A 155 19.35 2.78 -4.19
N LYS A 156 19.33 1.67 -3.44
CA LYS A 156 18.60 0.43 -3.79
C LYS A 156 17.20 0.35 -3.21
N PHE A 157 16.82 1.22 -2.28
CA PHE A 157 15.49 1.20 -1.67
C PHE A 157 14.56 2.20 -2.36
N ARG A 158 13.32 1.80 -2.62
CA ARG A 158 12.27 2.67 -3.16
C ARG A 158 10.99 2.46 -2.36
N PRO A 159 10.42 3.51 -1.76
CA PRO A 159 9.12 3.38 -1.11
C PRO A 159 8.06 2.93 -2.12
N ILE A 160 7.16 2.06 -1.69
CA ILE A 160 5.90 1.79 -2.39
C ILE A 160 4.72 2.16 -1.48
N PRO A 161 3.62 2.62 -2.07
CA PRO A 161 2.45 3.06 -1.34
C PRO A 161 1.67 1.89 -0.74
N LEU A 162 1.06 2.13 0.42
CA LEU A 162 0.14 1.19 1.04
C LEU A 162 -1.16 1.09 0.23
N GLY A 163 -1.73 2.21 -0.23
CA GLY A 163 -2.98 2.22 -1.00
C GLY A 163 -4.24 2.05 -0.14
N LEU A 164 -5.36 1.73 -0.77
CA LEU A 164 -6.65 1.46 -0.15
C LEU A 164 -6.67 0.05 0.46
N ASN A 165 -7.32 -0.14 1.60
CA ASN A 165 -7.66 -1.48 2.08
C ASN A 165 -8.76 -2.09 1.19
N CYS A 166 -8.37 -2.64 0.05
CA CYS A 166 -9.33 -3.06 -0.97
C CYS A 166 -10.22 -4.24 -0.55
N TYR A 167 -9.82 -5.02 0.45
CA TYR A 167 -10.64 -6.10 0.99
C TYR A 167 -11.87 -5.56 1.72
N GLU A 168 -11.68 -4.63 2.65
CA GLU A 168 -12.78 -4.06 3.44
C GLU A 168 -13.45 -2.85 2.76
N HIS A 169 -12.65 -2.00 2.11
CA HIS A 169 -13.06 -0.67 1.66
C HIS A 169 -13.23 -0.53 0.13
N GLY A 170 -12.74 -1.49 -0.66
CA GLY A 170 -12.73 -1.40 -2.13
C GLY A 170 -14.12 -1.24 -2.73
N GLU A 171 -15.07 -2.09 -2.35
CA GLU A 171 -16.46 -2.02 -2.82
C GLU A 171 -17.14 -0.71 -2.40
N ALA A 172 -16.93 -0.28 -1.16
CA ALA A 172 -17.53 0.94 -0.63
C ALA A 172 -17.00 2.20 -1.32
N MET A 173 -15.70 2.23 -1.63
CA MET A 173 -15.08 3.31 -2.40
C MET A 173 -15.60 3.34 -3.83
N GLN A 174 -15.73 2.17 -4.47
CA GLN A 174 -16.31 2.09 -5.81
C GLN A 174 -17.75 2.58 -5.85
N ARG A 175 -18.59 2.17 -4.88
CA ARG A 175 -19.97 2.66 -4.78
C ARG A 175 -20.04 4.18 -4.62
N TYR A 176 -19.15 4.74 -3.81
CA TYR A 176 -19.03 6.19 -3.65
C TYR A 176 -18.66 6.85 -4.98
N ASN A 177 -17.59 6.41 -5.64
CA ASN A 177 -17.13 7.01 -6.90
C ASN A 177 -18.11 6.83 -8.06
N ASN A 178 -18.85 5.72 -8.13
CA ASN A 178 -19.92 5.55 -9.11
C ASN A 178 -21.05 6.59 -8.93
N LYS A 179 -21.28 7.06 -7.71
CA LYS A 179 -22.33 8.03 -7.38
C LYS A 179 -21.86 9.47 -7.51
N TYR A 180 -20.62 9.77 -7.16
CA TYR A 180 -20.08 11.15 -7.07
C TYR A 180 -19.00 11.47 -8.11
N GLY A 181 -18.72 10.56 -9.04
CA GLY A 181 -17.58 10.62 -9.95
C GLY A 181 -16.27 10.21 -9.28
N ASP A 182 -15.25 9.93 -10.07
CA ASP A 182 -13.89 9.57 -9.64
C ASP A 182 -12.84 10.63 -9.98
N ASN A 183 -13.22 11.70 -10.69
CA ASN A 183 -12.32 12.79 -11.05
C ASN A 183 -11.92 13.63 -9.82
N ILE A 184 -10.70 13.40 -9.33
CA ILE A 184 -10.15 14.07 -8.14
C ILE A 184 -10.10 15.59 -8.32
N LYS A 185 -9.66 16.07 -9.49
CA LYS A 185 -9.56 17.50 -9.77
C LYS A 185 -10.92 18.19 -9.73
N GLU A 186 -11.93 17.57 -10.34
CA GLU A 186 -13.31 18.10 -10.31
C GLU A 186 -13.85 18.18 -8.88
N LYS A 187 -13.64 17.13 -8.06
CA LYS A 187 -14.05 17.13 -6.66
C LYS A 187 -13.36 18.23 -5.85
N MET A 188 -12.07 18.47 -6.08
CA MET A 188 -11.32 19.54 -5.43
C MET A 188 -11.81 20.92 -5.86
N GLN A 189 -12.06 21.14 -7.16
CA GLN A 189 -12.64 22.37 -7.67
C GLN A 189 -14.05 22.63 -7.10
N ASN A 190 -14.86 21.58 -6.91
CA ASN A 190 -16.15 21.69 -6.25
C ASN A 190 -16.00 22.06 -4.76
N ASN A 191 -15.02 21.48 -4.06
CA ASN A 191 -14.68 21.86 -2.69
C ASN A 191 -14.22 23.32 -2.58
N ARG A 192 -13.43 23.82 -3.55
CA ARG A 192 -13.04 25.22 -3.64
C ARG A 192 -14.24 26.14 -3.80
N LYS A 193 -15.14 25.86 -4.76
CA LYS A 193 -16.36 26.66 -4.98
C LYS A 193 -17.23 26.73 -3.72
N ARG A 194 -17.47 25.58 -3.08
CA ARG A 194 -18.23 25.50 -1.82
C ARG A 194 -17.57 26.32 -0.70
N MET A 195 -16.24 26.31 -0.61
CA MET A 195 -15.50 27.13 0.35
C MET A 195 -15.65 28.64 0.05
N GLU A 196 -15.49 29.05 -1.21
CA GLU A 196 -15.61 30.45 -1.65
C GLU A 196 -17.04 30.99 -1.45
N ASN A 197 -18.06 30.14 -1.62
CA ASN A 197 -19.47 30.48 -1.36
C ASN A 197 -19.83 30.54 0.14
N GLY A 198 -18.94 30.09 1.04
CA GLY A 198 -19.22 29.99 2.47
C GLY A 198 -20.04 28.75 2.88
N ASP A 199 -20.22 27.76 2.00
CA ASP A 199 -20.95 26.52 2.28
C ASP A 199 -20.16 25.56 3.20
N ILE A 200 -18.86 25.81 3.39
CA ILE A 200 -17.95 25.00 4.21
C ILE A 200 -17.53 25.78 5.44
N GLN A 201 -18.09 25.42 6.59
CA GLN A 201 -17.70 26.00 7.89
C GLN A 201 -16.45 25.31 8.48
N LYS A 202 -16.29 24.01 8.20
CA LYS A 202 -15.19 23.18 8.70
C LYS A 202 -14.36 22.69 7.51
N LEU A 203 -13.09 23.09 7.46
CA LEU A 203 -12.19 22.78 6.35
C LEU A 203 -11.54 21.40 6.50
N ALA A 204 -11.28 20.95 7.72
CA ALA A 204 -10.56 19.72 7.98
C ALA A 204 -11.34 18.76 8.88
N VAL A 205 -11.15 17.46 8.69
CA VAL A 205 -11.72 16.43 9.56
C VAL A 205 -10.66 15.55 10.22
N VAL A 206 -10.79 15.35 11.52
CA VAL A 206 -10.09 14.33 12.30
C VAL A 206 -10.99 13.10 12.39
N ASN A 207 -10.62 12.01 11.73
CA ASN A 207 -11.32 10.73 11.83
C ASN A 207 -10.34 9.54 11.85
N PHE A 208 -9.79 9.28 13.04
CA PHE A 208 -8.87 8.16 13.27
C PHE A 208 -8.99 7.60 14.69
N GLY A 209 -8.63 6.32 14.84
CA GLY A 209 -8.53 5.65 16.14
C GLY A 209 -7.12 5.71 16.73
N PHE A 210 -6.98 5.24 17.97
CA PHE A 210 -5.73 5.20 18.73
C PHE A 210 -4.87 4.00 18.33
N THR A 211 -4.20 4.08 17.18
CA THR A 211 -3.27 3.03 16.71
C THR A 211 -1.82 3.48 16.76
N HIS A 212 -1.52 4.62 17.37
CA HIS A 212 -0.16 5.12 17.60
C HIS A 212 -0.21 6.20 18.68
N PRO A 213 0.79 6.30 19.58
CA PRO A 213 0.78 7.32 20.64
C PRO A 213 0.64 8.76 20.12
N THR A 214 1.26 9.09 18.99
CA THR A 214 1.18 10.44 18.40
C THR A 214 -0.24 10.80 17.93
N ARG A 215 -1.14 9.84 17.70
CA ARG A 215 -2.51 10.17 17.33
C ARG A 215 -3.27 10.83 18.46
N GLN A 216 -2.92 10.51 19.71
CA GLN A 216 -3.51 11.17 20.86
C GLN A 216 -3.12 12.62 20.93
N SER A 217 -1.82 12.93 20.76
CA SER A 217 -1.35 14.31 20.78
C SER A 217 -2.01 15.12 19.66
N VAL A 218 -2.07 14.57 18.45
CA VAL A 218 -2.74 15.24 17.31
C VAL A 218 -4.23 15.47 17.58
N LYS A 219 -4.94 14.49 18.14
CA LYS A 219 -6.37 14.64 18.47
C LYS A 219 -6.57 15.68 19.58
N THR A 220 -5.82 15.59 20.68
CA THR A 220 -5.91 16.52 21.81
C THR A 220 -5.57 17.95 21.40
N GLN A 221 -4.68 18.12 20.43
CA GLN A 221 -4.31 19.43 19.91
C GLN A 221 -5.38 20.02 18.99
N LEU A 222 -5.79 19.27 17.96
CA LEU A 222 -6.67 19.77 16.90
C LEU A 222 -8.15 19.80 17.30
N CYS A 223 -8.57 18.99 18.26
CA CYS A 223 -9.96 18.94 18.73
C CYS A 223 -10.21 19.93 19.87
N THR A 224 -9.89 21.20 19.62
CA THR A 224 -10.05 22.30 20.58
C THR A 224 -10.62 23.54 19.90
N GLU A 225 -11.13 24.49 20.69
CA GLU A 225 -11.66 25.78 20.19
C GLU A 225 -10.60 26.62 19.45
N LYS A 226 -9.31 26.35 19.68
CA LYS A 226 -8.18 26.98 18.96
C LYS A 226 -8.22 26.70 17.45
N TYR A 227 -8.79 25.56 17.04
CA TYR A 227 -8.87 25.16 15.63
C TYR A 227 -10.34 25.07 15.19
N PRO A 228 -11.08 26.20 15.13
CA PRO A 228 -12.51 26.20 14.88
C PRO A 228 -12.87 25.71 13.46
N PHE A 229 -11.91 25.67 12.54
CA PHE A 229 -12.05 25.14 11.19
C PHE A 229 -11.85 23.61 11.11
N VAL A 230 -11.56 22.94 12.23
CA VAL A 230 -11.43 21.47 12.32
C VAL A 230 -12.71 20.86 12.90
N GLU A 231 -13.15 19.77 12.30
CA GLU A 231 -14.21 18.90 12.82
C GLU A 231 -13.61 17.60 13.36
N CYS A 232 -13.98 17.21 14.57
CA CYS A 232 -13.53 15.96 15.18
C CYS A 232 -14.64 14.94 15.25
N GLN A 233 -14.46 13.82 14.56
CA GLN A 233 -15.42 12.73 14.50
C GLN A 233 -14.77 11.43 14.96
N ASP A 234 -15.38 10.74 15.91
CA ASP A 234 -14.86 9.44 16.34
C ASP A 234 -14.91 8.40 15.20
N LYS A 235 -13.83 7.62 15.10
CA LYS A 235 -13.79 6.47 14.20
C LYS A 235 -14.46 5.29 14.91
N LEU A 236 -15.60 4.83 14.38
CA LEU A 236 -16.31 3.66 14.89
C LEU A 236 -15.62 2.37 14.41
N TRP A 237 -15.55 1.35 15.27
CA TRP A 237 -14.95 0.04 14.94
C TRP A 237 -15.62 -0.65 13.75
N ALA A 238 -16.93 -0.41 13.56
CA ALA A 238 -17.70 -0.93 12.44
C ALA A 238 -17.16 -0.48 11.06
N ASN A 239 -16.31 0.56 11.01
CA ASN A 239 -15.76 1.11 9.78
C ASN A 239 -14.58 0.32 9.19
N ASN A 240 -14.30 -0.92 9.65
CA ASN A 240 -13.27 -1.80 9.10
C ASN A 240 -13.84 -3.22 8.91
N ILE A 241 -15.06 -3.35 8.38
CA ILE A 241 -15.74 -4.64 8.19
C ILE A 241 -16.12 -4.80 6.73
N THR A 242 -15.67 -5.89 6.11
CA THR A 242 -16.01 -6.26 4.73
C THR A 242 -17.52 -6.35 4.53
N GLY A 243 -18.02 -5.78 3.43
CA GLY A 243 -19.45 -5.76 3.11
C GLY A 243 -20.28 -4.76 3.94
N ASN A 244 -19.65 -3.92 4.76
CA ASN A 244 -20.38 -2.91 5.53
C ASN A 244 -20.90 -1.77 4.63
N LYS A 245 -22.22 -1.77 4.38
CA LYS A 245 -22.91 -0.72 3.61
C LYS A 245 -22.75 0.69 4.20
N LYS A 246 -22.46 0.82 5.51
CA LYS A 246 -22.22 2.11 6.17
C LYS A 246 -20.89 2.76 5.76
N LEU A 247 -19.97 2.02 5.13
CA LEU A 247 -18.70 2.59 4.65
C LEU A 247 -18.89 3.59 3.51
N THR A 248 -19.84 3.36 2.61
CA THR A 248 -20.14 4.35 1.56
C THR A 248 -20.70 5.64 2.19
N LEU A 249 -21.59 5.53 3.19
CA LEU A 249 -22.09 6.68 3.95
C LEU A 249 -20.97 7.41 4.72
N LEU A 250 -19.96 6.68 5.21
CA LEU A 250 -18.77 7.28 5.81
C LEU A 250 -18.03 8.16 4.80
N TYR A 251 -17.76 7.66 3.60
CA TYR A 251 -17.11 8.46 2.54
C TYR A 251 -17.97 9.65 2.10
N GLU A 252 -19.29 9.48 1.98
CA GLU A 252 -20.22 10.59 1.73
C GLU A 252 -20.14 11.69 2.78
N ARG A 253 -19.97 11.31 4.06
CA ARG A 253 -19.82 12.25 5.15
C ARG A 253 -18.45 12.92 5.15
N LEU A 254 -17.37 12.15 5.00
CA LEU A 254 -16.00 12.65 5.12
C LEU A 254 -15.54 13.44 3.89
N SER A 255 -16.06 13.14 2.71
CA SER A 255 -15.77 13.90 1.48
C SER A 255 -16.31 15.34 1.49
N LYS A 256 -17.19 15.68 2.45
CA LYS A 256 -17.68 17.05 2.62
C LYS A 256 -16.58 18.01 3.09
N TYR A 257 -15.52 17.50 3.68
CA TYR A 257 -14.39 18.26 4.20
C TYR A 257 -13.26 18.30 3.16
N PRO A 258 -12.77 19.50 2.77
CA PRO A 258 -11.67 19.62 1.83
C PRO A 258 -10.38 18.95 2.30
N PHE A 259 -10.15 18.85 3.61
CA PHE A 259 -8.95 18.26 4.19
C PHE A 259 -9.24 17.09 5.13
N TRP A 260 -8.38 16.08 5.12
CA TRP A 260 -8.46 14.94 6.04
C TRP A 260 -7.14 14.77 6.80
N VAL A 261 -7.17 14.89 8.13
CA VAL A 261 -5.98 14.74 8.98
C VAL A 261 -5.54 13.28 8.99
N ALA A 262 -4.34 13.00 8.46
CA ALA A 262 -3.83 11.65 8.23
C ALA A 262 -2.46 11.41 8.91
N PRO A 263 -2.40 11.42 10.26
CA PRO A 263 -1.18 11.10 10.98
C PRO A 263 -0.85 9.62 10.83
N ARG A 264 0.43 9.29 11.03
CA ARG A 264 0.92 7.91 11.07
C ARG A 264 0.05 7.02 11.99
N GLY A 265 -0.08 5.76 11.60
CA GLY A 265 -0.60 4.70 12.46
C GLY A 265 0.54 3.94 13.09
N ASN A 266 0.37 2.62 13.21
CA ASN A 266 1.47 1.72 13.51
C ASN A 266 2.62 1.97 12.49
N GLY A 267 2.29 1.92 11.20
CA GLY A 267 3.16 2.34 10.10
C GLY A 267 3.08 3.83 9.79
N LEU A 268 4.10 4.32 9.05
CA LEU A 268 4.14 5.69 8.52
C LEU A 268 3.02 5.92 7.49
N ASP A 269 2.82 4.98 6.58
CA ASP A 269 1.79 5.06 5.53
C ASP A 269 0.46 4.55 6.08
N THR A 270 -0.64 5.19 5.69
CA THR A 270 -1.98 4.79 6.16
C THR A 270 -2.97 4.77 5.02
N HIS A 271 -3.90 3.81 5.06
CA HIS A 271 -5.00 3.73 4.09
C HIS A 271 -5.76 5.06 3.95
N ARG A 272 -5.87 5.82 5.05
CA ARG A 272 -6.53 7.13 5.09
C ARG A 272 -5.96 8.15 4.12
N ILE A 273 -4.65 8.14 3.88
CA ILE A 273 -4.00 9.05 2.93
C ILE A 273 -4.62 8.82 1.55
N TRP A 274 -4.68 7.56 1.14
CA TRP A 274 -5.20 7.13 -0.15
C TRP A 274 -6.72 7.28 -0.24
N GLU A 275 -7.46 6.93 0.83
CA GLU A 275 -8.90 7.15 0.94
C GLU A 275 -9.28 8.63 0.74
N ALA A 276 -8.54 9.55 1.35
CA ALA A 276 -8.77 10.99 1.20
C ALA A 276 -8.62 11.43 -0.26
N LEU A 277 -7.55 11.00 -0.92
CA LEU A 277 -7.31 11.31 -2.33
C LEU A 277 -8.44 10.79 -3.22
N TYR A 278 -8.89 9.54 -3.02
CA TYR A 278 -9.97 8.95 -3.83
C TYR A 278 -11.32 9.67 -3.67
N VAL A 279 -11.58 10.27 -2.51
CA VAL A 279 -12.80 11.06 -2.28
C VAL A 279 -12.64 12.54 -2.62
N GLY A 280 -11.48 12.96 -3.14
CA GLY A 280 -11.22 14.36 -3.53
C GLY A 280 -10.90 15.30 -2.37
N SER A 281 -10.56 14.75 -1.20
CA SER A 281 -10.03 15.51 -0.06
C SER A 281 -8.50 15.51 -0.08
N ILE A 282 -7.89 16.56 0.46
CA ILE A 282 -6.44 16.72 0.58
C ILE A 282 -6.00 16.11 1.93
N PRO A 283 -5.24 15.00 1.94
CA PRO A 283 -4.68 14.48 3.18
C PRO A 283 -3.64 15.45 3.77
N ILE A 284 -3.70 15.66 5.08
CA ILE A 284 -2.71 16.42 5.86
C ILE A 284 -1.77 15.42 6.54
N VAL A 285 -0.51 15.41 6.09
CA VAL A 285 0.48 14.39 6.46
C VAL A 285 1.74 15.07 6.99
N GLN A 286 2.26 14.54 8.10
CA GLN A 286 3.54 15.02 8.63
C GLN A 286 4.70 14.53 7.75
N ARG A 287 5.66 15.41 7.46
CA ARG A 287 6.82 15.11 6.60
C ARG A 287 7.58 13.88 7.09
N SER A 288 7.97 13.03 6.15
CA SER A 288 8.72 11.80 6.43
C SER A 288 9.38 11.24 5.17
N LEU A 289 9.93 10.03 5.26
CA LEU A 289 10.45 9.31 4.10
C LEU A 289 9.36 8.89 3.08
N LEU A 290 8.08 9.15 3.37
CA LEU A 290 6.98 9.01 2.42
C LEU A 290 6.86 10.17 1.44
N ASP A 291 7.44 11.34 1.72
CA ASP A 291 7.33 12.55 0.88
C ASP A 291 7.52 12.27 -0.63
N PRO A 292 8.49 11.43 -1.07
CA PRO A 292 8.66 11.11 -2.49
C PRO A 292 7.45 10.46 -3.16
N LEU A 293 6.59 9.75 -2.41
CA LEU A 293 5.36 9.14 -2.94
C LEU A 293 4.30 10.18 -3.32
N PHE A 294 4.41 11.40 -2.79
CA PHE A 294 3.38 12.44 -2.92
C PHE A 294 3.75 13.56 -3.90
N LYS A 295 4.89 13.46 -4.59
CA LYS A 295 5.47 14.53 -5.42
C LYS A 295 4.47 15.21 -6.37
N ASP A 296 3.57 14.43 -6.98
CA ASP A 296 2.60 14.90 -7.98
C ASP A 296 1.14 14.76 -7.51
N LEU A 297 0.94 14.55 -6.21
CA LEU A 297 -0.37 14.34 -5.59
C LEU A 297 -0.74 15.52 -4.68
N PRO A 298 -2.04 15.83 -4.54
CA PRO A 298 -2.51 16.91 -3.67
C PRO A 298 -2.46 16.47 -2.19
N VAL A 299 -1.27 16.48 -1.61
CA VAL A 299 -1.01 16.16 -0.19
C VAL A 299 -0.43 17.37 0.51
N LEU A 300 -1.05 17.80 1.60
CA LEU A 300 -0.52 18.88 2.42
C LEU A 300 0.52 18.31 3.39
N LEU A 301 1.80 18.48 3.05
CA LEU A 301 2.93 18.11 3.89
C LEU A 301 3.24 19.21 4.90
N ILE A 302 3.29 18.84 6.18
CA ILE A 302 3.57 19.75 7.30
C ILE A 302 4.69 19.19 8.19
N ASP A 303 5.41 20.07 8.90
CA ASP A 303 6.39 19.63 9.88
C ASP A 303 5.72 19.28 11.21
N ASN A 304 4.77 20.11 11.66
CA ASN A 304 3.98 19.88 12.86
C ASN A 304 2.50 20.25 12.64
N TYR A 305 1.59 19.59 13.37
CA TYR A 305 0.16 19.89 13.29
C TYR A 305 -0.20 21.27 13.86
N GLU A 306 0.71 21.88 14.61
CA GLU A 306 0.60 23.19 15.25
C GLU A 306 0.66 24.31 14.22
N ASP A 307 1.28 24.03 13.07
CA ASP A 307 1.44 24.96 11.96
C ASP A 307 0.14 25.13 11.16
N LEU A 308 -0.89 24.33 11.46
CA LEU A 308 -2.17 24.41 10.78
C LEU A 308 -2.92 25.69 11.13
N THR A 309 -3.23 26.46 10.10
CA THR A 309 -4.08 27.64 10.18
C THR A 309 -5.17 27.57 9.11
N GLU A 310 -6.29 28.25 9.35
CA GLU A 310 -7.36 28.33 8.35
C GLU A 310 -6.84 28.92 7.03
N LYS A 311 -5.98 29.94 7.12
CA LYS A 311 -5.32 30.57 5.98
C LYS A 311 -4.52 29.55 5.16
N LEU A 312 -3.67 28.76 5.81
CA LEU A 312 -2.89 27.71 5.14
C LEU A 312 -3.79 26.73 4.39
N LEU A 313 -4.89 26.29 5.01
CA LEU A 313 -5.83 25.36 4.37
C LEU A 313 -6.52 25.99 3.15
N LYS A 314 -6.99 27.24 3.26
CA LYS A 314 -7.63 27.94 2.13
C LYS A 314 -6.67 28.14 0.96
N GLU A 315 -5.45 28.61 1.24
CA GLU A 315 -4.42 28.81 0.21
C GLU A 315 -4.02 27.48 -0.44
N THR A 316 -3.90 26.41 0.34
CA THR A 316 -3.60 25.07 -0.17
C THR A 316 -4.71 24.54 -1.07
N LEU A 317 -5.98 24.73 -0.69
CA LEU A 317 -7.11 24.26 -1.51
C LEU A 317 -7.18 24.99 -2.85
N ILE A 318 -6.92 26.30 -2.86
CA ILE A 318 -6.83 27.10 -4.10
C ILE A 318 -5.69 26.54 -4.97
N LYS A 319 -4.48 26.45 -4.41
CA LYS A 319 -3.30 25.96 -5.12
C LYS A 319 -3.52 24.58 -5.75
N PHE A 320 -4.02 23.62 -4.97
CA PHE A 320 -4.16 22.25 -5.46
C PHE A 320 -5.38 22.07 -6.38
N SER A 321 -6.42 22.89 -6.27
CA SER A 321 -7.55 22.88 -7.22
C SER A 321 -7.16 23.32 -8.64
N ASP A 322 -6.13 24.16 -8.73
CA ASP A 322 -5.60 24.67 -10.01
C ASP A 322 -4.45 23.81 -10.56
N MET A 323 -3.87 22.94 -9.73
CA MET A 323 -2.80 22.02 -10.10
C MET A 323 -3.24 21.08 -11.23
N ASP A 324 -2.30 20.73 -12.12
CA ASP A 324 -2.45 19.57 -12.98
C ASP A 324 -2.11 18.32 -12.17
N ILE A 325 -3.15 17.57 -11.78
CA ILE A 325 -3.01 16.42 -10.89
C ILE A 325 -2.76 15.18 -11.74
N ASP A 326 -1.55 14.63 -11.63
CA ASP A 326 -1.23 13.36 -12.27
C ASP A 326 -1.61 12.19 -11.33
N THR A 327 -2.78 11.60 -11.57
CA THR A 327 -3.28 10.50 -10.74
C THR A 327 -2.63 9.16 -11.07
N LYS A 328 -1.67 9.07 -12.00
CA LYS A 328 -1.08 7.78 -12.41
C LYS A 328 -0.55 6.97 -11.23
N THR A 329 0.03 7.62 -10.22
CA THR A 329 0.62 6.97 -9.04
C THR A 329 -0.44 6.37 -8.11
N LEU A 330 -1.71 6.76 -8.25
CA LEU A 330 -2.87 6.16 -7.59
C LEU A 330 -3.36 4.88 -8.27
N HIS A 331 -2.74 4.49 -9.39
CA HIS A 331 -3.17 3.35 -10.17
C HIS A 331 -2.15 2.23 -10.17
N ARG A 332 -2.69 1.00 -10.11
CA ARG A 332 -1.89 -0.23 -10.14
C ARG A 332 -0.89 -0.27 -11.30
N ASN A 333 -1.33 0.13 -12.49
CA ASN A 333 -0.56 0.00 -13.71
C ASN A 333 0.71 0.86 -13.73
N TYR A 334 0.72 1.99 -13.02
CA TYR A 334 1.92 2.82 -12.91
C TYR A 334 3.05 2.06 -12.21
N TRP A 335 2.77 1.51 -11.03
CA TRP A 335 3.76 0.77 -10.24
C TRP A 335 4.22 -0.50 -10.93
N TRP A 336 3.32 -1.21 -11.64
CA TRP A 336 3.72 -2.32 -12.50
C TRP A 336 4.75 -1.88 -13.54
N ARG A 337 4.46 -0.80 -14.28
CA ARG A 337 5.36 -0.29 -15.33
C ARG A 337 6.68 0.21 -14.76
N GLU A 338 6.66 0.84 -13.60
CA GLU A 338 7.88 1.31 -12.92
C GLU A 338 8.81 0.14 -12.58
N ILE A 339 8.27 -0.89 -11.91
CA ILE A 339 9.06 -2.05 -11.49
C ILE A 339 9.54 -2.83 -12.72
N GLU A 340 8.69 -3.01 -13.74
CA GLU A 340 9.11 -3.67 -14.99
C GLU A 340 10.16 -2.90 -15.76
N LYS A 341 10.02 -1.58 -15.84
CA LYS A 341 11.02 -0.74 -16.50
C LYS A 341 12.39 -0.96 -15.85
N PHE A 342 12.46 -0.93 -14.53
CA PHE A 342 13.70 -1.21 -13.81
C PHE A 342 14.22 -2.63 -14.08
N ARG A 343 13.34 -3.65 -14.13
CA ARG A 343 13.73 -5.03 -14.46
C ARG A 343 14.33 -5.11 -15.86
N ILE A 344 13.70 -4.50 -16.86
CA ILE A 344 14.17 -4.48 -18.26
C ILE A 344 15.52 -3.78 -18.37
N GLU A 345 15.70 -2.66 -17.67
CA GLU A 345 17.00 -1.98 -17.59
C GLU A 345 18.10 -2.91 -17.03
N MET A 346 17.79 -3.71 -16.00
CA MET A 346 18.74 -4.68 -15.46
C MET A 346 19.00 -5.85 -16.40
N LEU A 347 17.98 -6.37 -17.09
CA LEU A 347 18.17 -7.43 -18.10
C LEU A 347 19.11 -6.96 -19.21
N SER A 348 18.88 -5.75 -19.73
CA SER A 348 19.75 -5.13 -20.73
C SER A 348 21.17 -4.94 -20.19
N LYS A 349 21.32 -4.41 -18.96
CA LYS A 349 22.62 -4.23 -18.32
C LYS A 349 23.43 -5.53 -18.18
N PHE A 350 22.76 -6.65 -17.98
CA PHE A 350 23.40 -7.97 -17.84
C PHE A 350 23.42 -8.79 -19.15
N ASN A 351 23.05 -8.21 -20.30
CA ASN A 351 22.92 -8.90 -21.58
C ASN A 351 22.04 -10.17 -21.50
N LEU A 352 20.95 -10.10 -20.73
CA LEU A 352 20.00 -11.19 -20.55
C LEU A 352 18.78 -10.98 -21.43
N VAL A 353 18.29 -12.05 -22.05
CA VAL A 353 17.08 -12.02 -22.86
C VAL A 353 15.85 -12.01 -21.95
N GLU A 354 14.86 -11.19 -22.31
CA GLU A 354 13.58 -11.20 -21.64
C GLU A 354 12.88 -12.56 -21.83
N SER A 355 12.56 -13.22 -20.71
CA SER A 355 11.76 -14.43 -20.70
C SER A 355 10.28 -14.11 -20.45
N ASN A 356 9.37 -14.89 -21.05
CA ASN A 356 7.96 -14.86 -20.69
C ASN A 356 7.78 -15.05 -19.18
N ARG A 357 7.39 -13.99 -18.48
CA ARG A 357 7.05 -14.01 -17.04
C ARG A 357 5.68 -14.67 -16.86
N SER A 358 5.65 -15.99 -16.90
CA SER A 358 4.45 -16.74 -16.56
C SER A 358 4.32 -16.75 -15.04
N ARG A 359 3.42 -15.93 -14.50
CA ARG A 359 3.28 -15.78 -13.03
C ARG A 359 2.58 -17.01 -12.45
N CYS A 360 3.02 -17.49 -11.29
CA CYS A 360 2.28 -18.26 -10.28
C CYS A 360 3.20 -19.25 -9.55
N TRP A 361 3.29 -19.09 -8.23
CA TRP A 361 3.48 -20.13 -7.22
C TRP A 361 3.10 -19.54 -5.83
N ALA A 362 1.91 -18.99 -5.58
CA ALA A 362 0.61 -19.07 -6.24
C ALA A 362 -0.11 -17.71 -6.13
N THR A 363 -1.22 -17.50 -6.85
CA THR A 363 -1.98 -16.22 -6.90
C THR A 363 -3.09 -16.11 -5.88
#